data_AF-A0A1S8WPD0-F1
#
_entry.id   AF-A0A1S8WPD0-F1
#
_cell.length_a   1.000
_cell.length_b   1.000
_cell.length_c   1.000
_cell.angle_alpha   90.00
_cell.angle_beta   90.00
_cell.angle_gamma   90.00
#
_symmetry.space_group_name_H-M   'P 1'
#
loop_
_entity.id
_entity.type
_entity.pdbx_description
1 polymer ?
#
loop_
_entity_poly.entity_id
_entity_poly.type
_entity_poly.pdbx_seq_one_letter_code
_entity_poly.pdbx_strand_id
1 'polypeptide(L)'
;MKFVAPEAADLDSTKHWNNRMYCQEDKACTPQGILAMQPCIAKRGVTVPVYVSFPHFMDADPRISARFEGLPKPSKEKHGIHLLVEP
;
A
#
# COMPACT_ATOMS: atom_id res chain seq x y z
N MET A 1 -8.02 -3.16 -23.76
CA MET A 1 -7.61 -4.15 -22.73
C MET A 1 -7.75 -3.53 -21.34
N LYS A 2 -8.13 -4.30 -20.31
CA LYS A 2 -8.23 -3.84 -18.91
C LYS A 2 -7.10 -4.46 -18.08
N PHE A 3 -6.27 -3.62 -17.48
CA PHE A 3 -5.25 -4.01 -16.51
C PHE A 3 -5.71 -3.61 -15.11
N VAL A 4 -5.39 -4.43 -14.13
CA VAL A 4 -5.71 -4.18 -12.72
C VAL A 4 -4.42 -4.20 -11.93
N ALA A 5 -4.32 -3.34 -10.91
CA ALA A 5 -3.21 -3.40 -9.98
C ALA A 5 -3.24 -4.74 -9.20
N PRO A 6 -2.07 -5.25 -8.77
CA PRO A 6 -2.00 -6.40 -7.88
C PRO A 6 -2.76 -6.16 -6.57
N GLU A 7 -3.18 -7.25 -5.93
CA GLU A 7 -3.84 -7.21 -4.64
C GLU A 7 -2.83 -6.86 -3.53
N ALA A 8 -3.30 -6.25 -2.44
CA ALA A 8 -2.42 -5.87 -1.33
C ALA A 8 -1.63 -7.05 -0.73
N ALA A 9 -2.21 -8.26 -0.77
CA ALA A 9 -1.55 -9.48 -0.35
C ALA A 9 -0.34 -9.83 -1.23
N ASP A 10 -0.45 -9.67 -2.55
CA ASP A 10 0.63 -9.94 -3.51
C ASP A 10 1.80 -8.96 -3.35
N LEU A 11 1.54 -7.81 -2.73
CA LEU A 11 2.51 -6.75 -2.45
C LEU A 11 3.11 -6.83 -1.04
N ASP A 12 2.75 -7.83 -0.23
CA ASP A 12 3.17 -7.94 1.17
C ASP A 12 4.67 -8.23 1.30
N SER A 13 5.45 -7.20 1.66
CA SER A 13 6.90 -7.31 1.88
C SER A 13 7.30 -8.22 3.04
N THR A 14 6.39 -8.54 3.97
CA THR A 14 6.67 -9.47 5.08
C THR A 14 6.69 -10.93 4.61
N LYS A 15 5.91 -11.25 3.57
CA LYS A 15 5.75 -12.62 3.04
C LYS A 15 6.49 -12.85 1.73
N HIS A 16 6.56 -11.84 0.85
CA HIS A 16 7.09 -11.98 -0.50
C HIS A 16 8.52 -11.44 -0.59
N TRP A 17 9.48 -12.32 -0.89
CA TRP A 17 10.91 -11.99 -0.91
C TRP A 17 11.26 -10.89 -1.92
N ASN A 18 10.60 -10.87 -3.08
CA ASN A 18 10.77 -9.87 -4.13
C ASN A 18 10.29 -8.47 -3.70
N ASN A 19 9.38 -8.39 -2.72
CA ASN A 19 8.88 -7.12 -2.18
C ASN A 19 9.68 -6.63 -0.96
N ARG A 20 10.63 -7.41 -0.43
CA ARG A 20 11.45 -6.99 0.73
C ARG A 20 12.32 -5.77 0.45
N MET A 21 12.65 -5.51 -0.81
CA MET A 21 13.37 -4.31 -1.23
C MET A 21 12.65 -2.99 -0.87
N TYR A 22 11.35 -3.05 -0.57
CA TYR A 22 10.55 -1.90 -0.15
C TYR A 22 10.56 -1.65 1.37
N CYS A 23 11.21 -2.51 2.16
CA CYS A 23 11.39 -2.30 3.59
C CYS A 23 12.58 -1.37 3.86
N GLN A 24 12.53 -0.61 4.95
CA GLN A 24 13.70 0.15 5.42
C GLN A 24 14.68 -0.80 6.11
N GLU A 25 15.97 -0.68 5.82
CA GLU A 25 17.01 -1.61 6.32
C GLU A 25 17.09 -1.65 7.85
N ASP A 26 16.79 -0.53 8.51
CA ASP A 26 16.90 -0.34 9.96
C ASP A 26 15.55 -0.54 10.70
N LYS A 27 14.49 -0.95 10.01
CA LYS A 27 13.15 -1.11 10.60
C LYS A 27 12.46 -2.37 10.13
N ALA A 28 11.46 -2.79 10.92
CA ALA A 28 10.54 -3.81 10.48
C ALA A 28 9.80 -3.36 9.20
N CYS A 29 9.56 -4.30 8.29
CA CYS A 29 8.70 -4.08 7.14
C CYS A 29 7.33 -3.59 7.58
N THR A 30 6.72 -2.72 6.78
CA THR A 30 5.35 -2.27 7.01
C THR A 30 4.37 -3.45 6.88
N PRO A 31 3.24 -3.43 7.61
CA PRO A 31 2.21 -4.45 7.47
C PRO A 31 1.64 -4.50 6.05
N GLN A 32 0.98 -5.61 5.71
CA GLN A 32 0.27 -5.79 4.44
C GLN A 32 -0.62 -4.58 4.09
N GLY A 33 -0.57 -4.17 2.83
CA GLY A 33 -1.36 -3.05 2.29
C GLY A 33 -0.83 -1.67 2.65
N ILE A 34 0.31 -1.57 3.32
CA ILE A 34 1.00 -0.31 3.63
C ILE A 34 2.40 -0.32 3.01
N LEU A 35 2.76 0.80 2.37
CA LEU A 35 4.10 1.05 1.85
C LEU A 35 4.67 2.35 2.44
N ALA A 36 5.91 2.29 2.94
CA ALA A 36 6.62 3.46 3.44
C ALA A 36 7.23 4.27 2.29
N MET A 37 6.82 5.53 2.14
CA MET A 37 7.32 6.46 1.11
C MET A 37 8.34 7.47 1.63
N GLN A 38 8.64 7.45 2.94
CA GLN A 38 9.67 8.30 3.53
C GLN A 38 11.01 8.30 2.74
N PRO A 39 11.58 7.16 2.29
CA PRO A 39 12.85 7.18 1.55
C PRO A 39 12.75 7.92 0.22
N CYS A 40 11.59 7.86 -0.44
CA CYS A 40 11.32 8.56 -1.69
C CYS A 40 11.17 10.08 -1.46
N ILE A 41 10.44 10.47 -0.42
CA ILE A 41 10.23 11.89 -0.08
C ILE A 41 11.51 12.54 0.45
N ALA A 42 12.33 11.80 1.21
CA ALA A 42 13.62 12.26 1.71
C ALA A 42 14.57 12.73 0.60
N LYS A 43 14.52 12.09 -0.58
CA LYS A 43 15.30 12.51 -1.76
C LYS A 43 14.91 13.91 -2.27
N ARG A 44 13.75 14.43 -1.88
CA ARG A 44 13.29 15.80 -2.21
C ARG A 44 13.67 16.83 -1.14
N GLY A 45 14.51 16.46 -0.17
CA GLY A 45 15.00 17.36 0.88
C GLY A 45 14.11 17.46 2.11
N VAL A 46 13.09 16.61 2.25
CA VAL A 46 12.16 16.62 3.39
C VAL A 46 12.04 15.22 3.98
N THR A 47 12.31 15.06 5.27
CA THR A 47 12.14 13.78 5.96
C THR A 47 10.82 13.78 6.73
N VAL A 48 9.80 13.16 6.15
CA VAL A 48 8.48 12.99 6.77
C VAL A 48 8.03 11.52 6.67
N PRO A 49 7.42 10.95 7.73
CA PRO A 49 6.97 9.57 7.74
C PRO A 49 5.67 9.42 6.95
N VAL A 50 5.79 9.36 5.62
CA VAL A 50 4.66 9.17 4.71
C VAL A 50 4.45 7.69 4.43
N TYR A 51 3.21 7.24 4.57
CA TYR A 51 2.77 5.89 4.24
C TYR A 51 1.63 5.96 3.22
N VAL A 52 1.60 5.01 2.29
CA VAL A 52 0.56 4.90 1.27
C VAL A 52 -0.15 3.56 1.36
N SER A 53 -1.43 3.55 1.01
CA SER A 53 -2.31 2.38 0.99
C SER A 53 -3.34 2.50 -0.12
N PHE A 54 -4.09 1.43 -0.37
CA PHE A 54 -5.36 1.57 -1.10
C PHE A 54 -6.38 2.40 -0.28
N PRO A 55 -7.38 3.02 -0.94
CA PRO A 55 -8.40 3.80 -0.24
C PRO A 55 -9.11 2.98 0.84
N HIS A 56 -9.39 3.63 1.98
CA HIS A 56 -10.01 3.03 3.17
C HIS A 56 -9.29 1.78 3.69
N PHE A 57 -7.98 1.68 3.46
CA PHE A 57 -7.17 0.51 3.83
C PHE A 57 -7.70 -0.79 3.23
N MET A 58 -8.26 -0.72 2.02
CA MET A 58 -8.73 -1.91 1.29
C MET A 58 -7.62 -2.96 1.21
N ASP A 59 -7.96 -4.17 1.66
CA ASP A 59 -7.09 -5.36 1.70
C ASP A 59 -5.79 -5.22 2.54
N ALA A 60 -5.67 -4.16 3.35
CA ALA A 60 -4.60 -4.00 4.32
C ALA A 60 -4.84 -4.82 5.60
N ASP A 61 -3.83 -4.88 6.47
CA ASP A 61 -3.97 -5.51 7.80
C ASP A 61 -5.15 -4.88 8.57
N PRO A 62 -6.14 -5.67 9.03
CA PRO A 62 -7.36 -5.15 9.66
C PRO A 62 -7.08 -4.38 10.96
N ARG A 63 -5.92 -4.60 11.60
CA ARG A 63 -5.51 -3.84 12.79
C ARG A 63 -5.27 -2.37 12.48
N ILE A 64 -5.06 -2.00 11.20
CA ILE A 64 -4.88 -0.61 10.78
C ILE A 64 -6.24 0.09 10.75
N SER A 65 -7.19 -0.42 9.98
CA SER A 65 -8.52 0.18 9.85
C SER A 65 -9.29 0.19 11.18
N ALA A 66 -9.07 -0.79 12.05
CA ALA A 66 -9.65 -0.84 13.39
C ALA A 66 -9.25 0.33 14.30
N ARG A 67 -8.23 1.11 13.93
CA ARG A 67 -7.79 2.31 14.69
C ARG A 67 -8.44 3.61 14.24
N PHE A 68 -9.27 3.57 13.20
CA PHE A 68 -9.93 4.74 12.63
C PHE A 68 -11.44 4.60 12.73
N GLU A 69 -12.10 5.65 13.20
CA GLU A 69 -13.55 5.75 13.20
C GLU A 69 -14.06 6.35 11.88
N GLY A 70 -15.27 5.94 11.46
CA GLY A 70 -15.93 6.53 10.29
C GLY A 70 -15.39 6.08 8.93
N LEU A 71 -14.49 5.09 8.86
CA LEU A 71 -14.08 4.52 7.58
C LEU A 71 -15.26 3.78 6.92
N PRO A 72 -15.68 4.14 5.70
CA PRO A 72 -16.68 3.37 4.98
C PRO A 72 -16.11 1.99 4.59
N LYS A 73 -17.02 1.05 4.32
CA LYS A 73 -16.64 -0.29 3.87
C LYS A 73 -15.85 -0.21 2.55
N PRO A 74 -14.64 -0.80 2.46
CA PRO A 74 -13.89 -0.81 1.22
C PRO A 74 -14.60 -1.62 0.12
N SER A 75 -14.44 -1.21 -1.13
CA SER A 75 -14.99 -1.87 -2.32
C SER A 75 -13.94 -1.89 -3.42
N LYS A 76 -13.65 -3.08 -3.95
CA LYS A 76 -12.71 -3.26 -5.07
C LYS A 76 -13.14 -2.55 -6.34
N GLU A 77 -14.44 -2.44 -6.56
CA GLU A 77 -14.99 -1.73 -7.72
C GLU A 77 -14.71 -0.22 -7.64
N LYS A 78 -14.81 0.37 -6.45
CA LYS A 78 -14.64 1.82 -6.24
C LYS A 78 -13.21 2.23 -5.93
N HIS A 79 -12.46 1.37 -5.24
CA HIS A 79 -11.16 1.70 -4.65
C HIS A 79 -10.01 0.90 -5.29
N GLY A 80 -10.31 0.01 -6.23
CA GLY A 80 -9.30 -0.69 -7.03
C GLY A 80 -8.72 0.19 -8.13
N ILE A 81 -7.43 0.03 -8.40
CA ILE A 81 -6.74 0.73 -9.49
C ILE A 81 -6.84 -0.13 -10.74
N HIS A 82 -7.34 0.45 -11.82
CA HIS A 82 -7.40 -0.20 -13.13
C HIS A 82 -7.04 0.79 -14.24
N LEU A 83 -6.47 0.25 -15.31
CA LEU A 83 -6.09 1.01 -16.50
C LEU A 83 -6.78 0.38 -17.71
N LEU A 84 -7.49 1.19 -18.48
CA LEU A 84 -8.05 0.82 -19.78
C LEU A 84 -7.09 1.30 -20.86
N VAL A 85 -6.55 0.36 -21.64
CA VAL A 85 -5.55 0.64 -22.68
C VAL A 85 -6.13 0.23 -24.04
N GLU A 86 -6.04 1.12 -25.02
CA GLU A 86 -6.38 0.81 -26.41
C GLU A 86 -5.30 -0.12 -27.01
N PRO A 87 -5.68 -1.20 -27.71
CA PRO A 87 -4.73 -2.20 -28.22
C PRO A 87 -3.60 -1.66 -29.11
#